data_AF-A0A9N8KCC5-F1
#
_entry.id   AF-A0A9N8KCC5-F1
#
_cell.length_a   1.000
_cell.length_b   1.000
_cell.length_c   1.000
_cell.angle_alpha   90.00
_cell.angle_beta   90.00
_cell.angle_gamma   90.00
#
_symmetry.space_group_name_H-M   'P 1'
#
loop_
_entity.id
_entity.type
_entity.pdbx_description
1 polymer ?
#
loop_
_entity_poly.entity_id
_entity_poly.type
_entity_poly.pdbx_seq_one_letter_code
_entity_poly.pdbx_strand_id
1 'polypeptide(L)'
;MPSSSDHNTDKERRVIGIFIYSYIRLFHAEQHLLNIHLLSAFAAVLEMEEADLEFQLEDQEGRKMVLAEEDRLARLKNGTKSAIVHSAAELVEDVARDTVGEFGAKEQEVMFELAGVMYGAARKLKSPNIECITIAD
;
A
#
# COMPACT_ATOMS: atom_id res chain seq x y z
N MET A 1 13.67 -20.66 -24.33
CA MET A 1 12.51 -20.46 -23.46
C MET A 1 13.02 -19.79 -22.19
N PRO A 2 12.47 -18.66 -21.74
CA PRO A 2 12.74 -18.20 -20.39
C PRO A 2 12.14 -19.24 -19.44
N SER A 3 12.88 -19.68 -18.44
CA SER A 3 12.40 -20.65 -17.46
C SER A 3 11.31 -19.99 -16.62
N SER A 4 10.24 -20.75 -16.33
CA SER A 4 9.12 -20.34 -15.49
C SER A 4 9.50 -19.86 -14.08
N SER A 5 10.76 -20.03 -13.67
CA SER A 5 11.34 -19.49 -12.43
C SER A 5 11.53 -17.97 -12.44
N ASP A 6 11.85 -17.39 -13.59
CA ASP A 6 12.22 -15.97 -13.68
C ASP A 6 10.99 -15.07 -13.62
N HIS A 7 9.86 -15.54 -14.17
CA HIS A 7 8.59 -14.80 -14.13
C HIS A 7 8.00 -14.66 -12.73
N ASN A 8 8.14 -15.68 -11.86
CA ASN A 8 7.68 -15.56 -10.46
C ASN A 8 8.53 -14.56 -9.68
N THR A 9 9.84 -14.50 -9.94
CA THR A 9 10.76 -13.62 -9.21
C THR A 9 10.55 -12.14 -9.57
N ASP A 10 10.34 -11.81 -10.85
CA ASP A 10 10.09 -10.42 -11.27
C ASP A 10 8.72 -9.90 -10.80
N LYS A 11 7.74 -10.80 -10.70
CA LYS A 11 6.40 -10.53 -10.20
C LYS A 11 6.41 -10.25 -8.70
N GLU A 12 7.03 -11.13 -7.93
CA GLU A 12 7.22 -10.98 -6.48
C GLU A 12 7.91 -9.64 -6.17
N ARG A 13 8.98 -9.30 -6.90
CA ARG A 13 9.65 -7.99 -6.76
C ARG A 13 8.74 -6.80 -7.04
N ARG A 14 7.85 -6.88 -8.04
CA ARG A 14 6.87 -5.81 -8.29
C ARG A 14 5.90 -5.64 -7.14
N VAL A 15 5.35 -6.74 -6.63
CA VAL A 15 4.40 -6.73 -5.51
C VAL A 15 5.08 -6.22 -4.23
N ILE A 16 6.31 -6.64 -3.94
CA ILE A 16 7.13 -6.11 -2.85
C ILE A 16 7.37 -4.61 -3.03
N GLY A 17 7.74 -4.15 -4.23
CA GLY A 17 7.93 -2.72 -4.48
C GLY A 17 6.67 -1.89 -4.20
N ILE A 18 5.49 -2.44 -4.53
CA ILE A 18 4.22 -1.76 -4.30
C ILE A 18 3.81 -1.80 -2.83
N PHE A 19 4.10 -2.89 -2.12
CA PHE A 19 4.03 -2.93 -0.66
C PHE A 19 4.86 -1.79 -0.07
N ILE A 20 6.16 -1.70 -0.42
CA ILE A 20 7.08 -0.68 0.10
C ILE A 20 6.53 0.73 -0.15
N TYR A 21 6.16 1.05 -1.39
CA TYR A 21 5.66 2.38 -1.73
C TYR A 21 4.35 2.71 -0.99
N SER A 22 3.43 1.77 -0.91
CA SER A 22 2.15 1.97 -0.22
C SER A 22 2.35 2.12 1.29
N TYR A 23 3.24 1.32 1.87
CA TYR A 23 3.58 1.35 3.30
C TYR A 23 4.22 2.68 3.71
N ILE A 24 5.18 3.18 2.93
CA ILE A 24 5.84 4.47 3.19
C ILE A 24 4.84 5.63 3.05
N ARG A 25 3.98 5.61 2.02
CA ARG A 25 2.90 6.60 1.87
C ARG A 25 1.98 6.62 3.08
N LEU A 26 1.46 5.47 3.47
CA LEU A 26 0.57 5.36 4.62
C LEU A 26 1.26 5.76 5.94
N PHE A 27 2.55 5.45 6.10
CA PHE A 27 3.36 5.90 7.24
C PHE A 27 3.40 7.43 7.32
N HIS A 28 3.73 8.11 6.22
CA HIS A 28 3.73 9.58 6.17
C HIS A 28 2.33 10.21 6.28
N ALA A 29 1.28 9.45 5.97
CA ALA A 29 -0.10 9.85 6.22
C ALA A 29 -0.58 9.54 7.65
N GLU A 30 0.29 9.03 8.52
CA GLU A 30 0.01 8.61 9.91
C GLU A 30 -1.11 7.56 10.02
N GLN A 31 -1.25 6.70 9.01
CA GLN A 31 -2.28 5.65 8.97
C GLN A 31 -1.75 4.31 9.48
N HIS A 32 -1.27 4.28 10.72
CA HIS A 32 -0.58 3.10 11.29
C HIS A 32 -1.42 1.81 11.27
N LEU A 33 -2.74 1.90 11.50
CA LEU A 33 -3.62 0.72 11.43
C LEU A 33 -3.73 0.18 10.00
N LEU A 34 -3.77 1.05 8.98
CA LEU A 34 -3.78 0.62 7.59
C LEU A 34 -2.44 0.01 7.18
N ASN A 35 -1.31 0.46 7.75
CA ASN A 35 0.00 -0.17 7.53
C ASN A 35 0.04 -1.62 7.99
N ILE A 36 -0.56 -1.92 9.15
CA ILE A 36 -0.65 -3.29 9.65
C ILE A 36 -1.48 -4.14 8.69
N HIS A 37 -2.66 -3.67 8.30
CA HIS A 37 -3.51 -4.40 7.35
C HIS A 37 -2.85 -4.60 5.99
N LEU A 38 -2.10 -3.59 5.51
CA LEU A 38 -1.34 -3.68 4.27
C LEU A 38 -0.24 -4.74 4.37
N LEU A 39 0.51 -4.77 5.48
CA LEU A 39 1.52 -5.80 5.72
C LEU A 39 0.91 -7.20 5.70
N SER A 40 -0.15 -7.44 6.48
CA SER A 40 -0.81 -8.75 6.53
C SER A 40 -1.36 -9.19 5.16
N ALA A 41 -1.97 -8.26 4.43
CA ALA A 41 -2.54 -8.56 3.11
C ALA A 41 -1.45 -8.92 2.09
N PHE A 42 -0.38 -8.14 2.01
CA PHE A 42 0.70 -8.42 1.06
C PHE A 42 1.50 -9.66 1.46
N ALA A 43 1.71 -9.91 2.75
CA ALA A 43 2.34 -11.14 3.24
C ALA A 43 1.52 -12.37 2.82
N ALA A 44 0.19 -12.32 2.96
CA ALA A 44 -0.70 -13.38 2.50
C ALA A 44 -0.66 -13.58 0.99
N VAL A 45 -0.70 -12.50 0.20
CA VAL A 45 -0.63 -12.54 -1.27
C VAL A 45 0.70 -13.10 -1.76
N LEU A 46 1.79 -12.75 -1.09
CA LEU A 46 3.15 -13.23 -1.39
C LEU A 46 3.47 -14.59 -0.78
N GLU A 47 2.54 -15.18 -0.02
CA GLU A 47 2.73 -16.43 0.73
C GLU A 47 4.01 -16.41 1.61
N MET A 48 4.28 -15.27 2.26
CA MET A 48 5.45 -15.06 3.12
C MET A 48 5.06 -14.63 4.52
N GLU A 49 5.99 -14.78 5.48
CA GLU A 49 5.77 -14.27 6.83
C GLU A 49 5.81 -12.73 6.86
N GLU A 50 5.00 -12.12 7.72
CA GLU A 50 4.99 -10.66 7.88
C GLU A 50 6.37 -10.11 8.24
N ALA A 51 7.13 -10.83 9.08
CA ALA A 51 8.48 -10.44 9.47
C ALA A 51 9.47 -10.43 8.28
N ASP A 52 9.33 -11.38 7.36
CA ASP A 52 10.16 -11.43 6.15
C ASP A 52 9.81 -10.29 5.19
N LEU A 53 8.53 -9.95 5.09
CA LEU A 53 8.07 -8.81 4.30
C LEU A 53 8.49 -7.46 4.93
N GLU A 54 8.44 -7.34 6.26
CA GLU A 54 8.98 -6.16 6.96
C GLU A 54 10.49 -6.03 6.72
N PHE A 55 11.24 -7.13 6.71
CA PHE A 55 12.67 -7.12 6.41
C PHE A 55 12.95 -6.58 4.99
N GLN A 56 12.04 -6.75 4.03
CA GLN A 56 12.16 -6.13 2.69
C GLN A 56 12.19 -4.59 2.75
N LEU A 57 11.74 -3.94 3.83
CA LEU A 57 11.88 -2.49 3.99
C LEU A 57 13.33 -2.10 4.33
N GLU A 58 14.08 -3.00 4.94
CA GLU A 58 15.40 -2.73 5.52
C GLU A 58 16.57 -3.28 4.70
N ASP A 59 16.30 -4.24 3.80
CA ASP A 59 17.33 -4.79 2.94
C ASP A 59 17.90 -3.75 1.95
N GLN A 60 18.98 -4.10 1.26
CA GLN A 60 19.70 -3.15 0.42
C GLN A 60 18.87 -2.62 -0.77
N GLU A 61 18.04 -3.44 -1.39
CA GLU A 61 17.20 -3.00 -2.53
C GLU A 61 15.94 -2.29 -2.00
N GLY A 62 15.35 -2.82 -0.94
CA GLY A 62 14.26 -2.23 -0.19
C GLY A 62 14.54 -0.80 0.25
N ARG A 63 15.69 -0.57 0.90
CA ARG A 63 16.12 0.77 1.32
C ARG A 63 16.23 1.75 0.15
N LYS A 64 16.69 1.30 -1.03
CA LYS A 64 16.73 2.19 -2.20
C LYS A 64 15.33 2.60 -2.63
N MET A 65 14.36 1.67 -2.58
CA MET A 65 12.97 1.97 -2.90
C MET A 65 12.33 2.89 -1.86
N VAL A 66 12.57 2.65 -0.57
CA VAL A 66 12.13 3.53 0.53
C VAL A 66 12.64 4.94 0.31
N LEU A 67 13.96 5.11 0.15
CA LEU A 67 14.58 6.43 -0.04
C LEU A 67 14.05 7.12 -1.30
N ALA A 68 13.87 6.40 -2.41
CA ALA A 68 13.34 6.96 -3.64
C ALA A 68 11.90 7.48 -3.48
N GLU A 69 11.07 6.78 -2.70
CA GLU A 69 9.70 7.19 -2.41
C GLU A 69 9.66 8.34 -1.40
N GLU A 70 10.49 8.32 -0.36
CA GLU A 70 10.65 9.44 0.57
C GLU A 70 11.08 10.71 -0.17
N ASP A 71 12.04 10.62 -1.11
CA ASP A 71 12.44 11.72 -1.99
C ASP A 71 11.29 12.20 -2.89
N ARG A 72 10.44 11.29 -3.35
CA ARG A 72 9.24 11.63 -4.13
C ARG A 72 8.22 12.38 -3.26
N LEU A 73 7.96 11.91 -2.05
CA LEU A 73 7.06 12.55 -1.09
C LEU A 73 7.58 13.92 -0.65
N ALA A 74 8.89 14.05 -0.43
CA ALA A 74 9.52 15.33 -0.11
C ALA A 74 9.36 16.34 -1.26
N ARG A 75 9.49 15.91 -2.51
CA ARG A 75 9.23 16.76 -3.70
C ARG A 75 7.76 17.11 -3.88
N LEU A 76 6.86 16.26 -3.39
CA LEU A 76 5.42 16.49 -3.47
C LEU A 76 4.94 17.67 -2.63
N LYS A 77 5.75 18.20 -1.68
CA LYS A 77 5.71 19.45 -0.85
C LYS A 77 4.37 19.98 -0.29
N ASN A 78 3.23 19.54 -0.82
CA ASN A 78 1.87 20.05 -0.71
C ASN A 78 0.82 18.92 -0.67
N GLY A 79 1.24 17.65 -0.65
CA GLY A 79 0.33 16.51 -0.56
C GLY A 79 -0.34 16.48 0.81
N THR A 80 -1.67 16.60 0.85
CA THR A 80 -2.42 16.36 2.10
C THR A 80 -2.36 14.88 2.48
N LYS A 81 -2.51 14.55 3.77
CA LYS A 81 -2.60 13.14 4.24
C LYS A 81 -3.58 12.32 3.38
N SER A 82 -4.71 12.92 3.02
CA SER A 82 -5.71 12.28 2.14
C SER A 82 -5.20 11.95 0.73
N ALA A 83 -4.36 12.80 0.14
CA ALA A 83 -3.79 12.57 -1.18
C ALA A 83 -2.77 11.42 -1.14
N ILE A 84 -2.00 11.34 -0.05
CA ILE A 84 -1.01 10.27 0.16
C ILE A 84 -1.72 8.91 0.34
N VAL A 85 -2.77 8.85 1.17
CA VAL A 85 -3.58 7.62 1.33
C VAL A 85 -4.26 7.22 0.02
N HIS A 86 -4.83 8.19 -0.71
CA HIS A 86 -5.47 7.91 -2.00
C HIS A 86 -4.48 7.32 -3.00
N SER A 87 -3.29 7.91 -3.10
CA SER A 87 -2.25 7.42 -4.02
C SER A 87 -1.69 6.06 -3.61
N ALA A 88 -1.68 5.73 -2.32
CA ALA A 88 -1.38 4.37 -1.87
C ALA A 88 -2.48 3.40 -2.33
N ALA A 89 -3.76 3.78 -2.21
CA ALA A 89 -4.88 2.93 -2.61
C ALA A 89 -4.85 2.62 -4.12
N GLU A 90 -4.51 3.61 -4.96
CA GLU A 90 -4.36 3.44 -6.40
C GLU A 90 -3.27 2.42 -6.75
N LEU A 91 -2.13 2.44 -6.06
CA LEU A 91 -1.06 1.46 -6.30
C LEU A 91 -1.50 0.03 -5.95
N VAL A 92 -2.22 -0.14 -4.83
CA VAL A 92 -2.76 -1.45 -4.43
C VAL A 92 -3.79 -1.95 -5.43
N GLU A 93 -4.68 -1.08 -5.91
CA GLU A 93 -5.69 -1.42 -6.91
C GLU A 93 -5.06 -1.82 -8.26
N ASP A 94 -4.03 -1.08 -8.71
CA ASP A 94 -3.33 -1.40 -9.95
C ASP A 94 -2.69 -2.79 -9.89
N VAL A 95 -2.13 -3.18 -8.74
CA VAL A 95 -1.67 -4.57 -8.53
C VAL A 95 -2.82 -5.54 -8.61
N ALA A 96 -3.90 -5.31 -7.86
CA ALA A 96 -5.06 -6.21 -7.86
C ALA A 96 -5.60 -6.45 -9.28
N ARG A 97 -5.57 -5.42 -10.12
CA ARG A 97 -5.99 -5.47 -11.52
C ARG A 97 -4.97 -6.16 -12.43
N ASP A 98 -3.69 -5.84 -12.30
CA ASP A 98 -2.62 -6.37 -13.16
C ASP A 98 -2.26 -7.83 -12.80
N THR A 99 -2.67 -8.28 -11.62
CA THR A 99 -2.48 -9.65 -11.14
C THR A 99 -3.60 -10.61 -11.54
N VAL A 100 -4.63 -10.12 -12.23
CA VAL A 100 -5.77 -10.91 -12.73
C VAL A 100 -5.26 -12.00 -13.67
N GLY A 101 -5.27 -13.25 -13.18
CA GLY A 101 -4.88 -14.45 -13.93
C GLY A 101 -3.59 -15.13 -13.42
N GLU A 102 -2.82 -14.48 -12.57
CA GLU A 102 -1.56 -15.03 -12.02
C GLU A 102 -1.58 -15.27 -10.51
N PHE A 103 -2.47 -14.61 -9.78
CA PHE A 103 -2.83 -14.96 -8.40
C PHE A 103 -4.25 -15.52 -8.38
N GLY A 104 -4.56 -16.32 -7.37
CA GLY A 104 -5.91 -16.85 -7.20
C GLY A 104 -6.93 -15.73 -7.01
N ALA A 105 -8.20 -16.08 -7.22
CA ALA A 105 -9.31 -15.15 -7.03
C ALA A 105 -9.34 -14.60 -5.59
N LYS A 106 -8.85 -15.37 -4.62
CA LYS A 106 -8.91 -14.99 -3.22
C LYS A 106 -7.92 -13.89 -2.85
N GLU A 107 -6.71 -13.95 -3.40
CA GLU A 107 -5.66 -12.96 -3.22
C GLU A 107 -6.06 -11.63 -3.85
N GLN A 108 -6.70 -11.68 -5.03
CA GLN A 108 -7.25 -10.50 -5.70
C GLN A 108 -8.37 -9.85 -4.88
N GLU A 109 -9.30 -10.65 -4.33
CA GLU A 109 -10.36 -10.16 -3.44
C GLU A 109 -9.78 -9.39 -2.25
N VAL A 110 -8.75 -9.93 -1.59
CA VAL A 110 -8.10 -9.27 -0.43
C VAL A 110 -7.49 -7.93 -0.84
N MET A 111 -6.82 -7.87 -2.00
CA MET A 111 -6.20 -6.65 -2.49
C MET A 111 -7.23 -5.58 -2.89
N PHE A 112 -8.32 -5.96 -3.55
CA PHE A 112 -9.41 -5.03 -3.87
C PHE A 112 -10.13 -4.53 -2.60
N GLU A 113 -10.34 -5.40 -1.61
CA GLU A 113 -10.91 -5.01 -0.32
C GLU A 113 -10.02 -3.98 0.39
N LEU A 114 -8.71 -4.26 0.46
CA LEU A 114 -7.73 -3.34 1.04
C LEU A 114 -7.72 -1.99 0.31
N ALA A 115 -7.70 -1.99 -1.02
CA ALA A 115 -7.79 -0.76 -1.82
C ALA A 115 -9.07 0.04 -1.51
N GLY A 116 -10.21 -0.65 -1.38
CA GLY A 116 -11.48 -0.05 -0.99
C GLY A 116 -11.45 0.58 0.40
N VAL A 117 -10.86 -0.10 1.38
CA VAL A 117 -10.67 0.42 2.74
C VAL A 117 -9.78 1.66 2.73
N MET A 118 -8.66 1.62 2.01
CA MET A 118 -7.72 2.74 1.88
C MET A 118 -8.37 3.94 1.19
N TYR A 119 -9.14 3.71 0.11
CA TYR A 119 -9.90 4.75 -0.56
C TYR A 119 -10.97 5.37 0.37
N GLY A 120 -11.68 4.54 1.15
CA GLY A 120 -12.63 4.99 2.16
C GLY A 120 -11.97 5.87 3.24
N ALA A 121 -10.79 5.49 3.72
CA ALA A 121 -10.01 6.28 4.66
C ALA A 121 -9.57 7.63 4.05
N ALA A 122 -9.09 7.63 2.80
CA ALA A 122 -8.75 8.86 2.09
C ALA A 122 -9.94 9.82 1.97
N ARG A 123 -11.14 9.31 1.70
CA ARG A 123 -12.38 10.12 1.66
C ARG A 123 -12.75 10.72 3.01
N LYS A 124 -12.59 9.97 4.11
CA LYS A 124 -12.82 10.47 5.47
C LYS A 124 -11.85 11.61 5.79
N LEU A 125 -10.58 11.48 5.43
CA LEU A 125 -9.57 12.53 5.62
C LEU A 125 -9.83 13.80 4.79
N LYS A 126 -10.54 13.71 3.65
CA LYS A 126 -10.96 14.89 2.86
C LYS A 126 -12.19 15.59 3.44
N SER A 127 -13.00 14.88 4.21
CA SER A 127 -14.26 15.43 4.72
C SER A 127 -13.97 16.25 5.98
N PRO A 128 -14.45 17.51 6.08
CA PRO A 128 -14.30 18.27 7.31
C PRO A 128 -15.06 17.55 8.44
N ASN A 129 -14.36 17.25 9.55
CA ASN A 129 -15.02 16.88 10.79
C ASN A 129 -15.77 18.11 11.31
N ILE A 130 -17.02 18.28 10.87
CA ILE A 130 -17.93 19.23 11.51
C ILE A 130 -18.45 18.52 12.76
N GLU A 131 -17.73 18.68 13.87
CA GLU A 131 -18.32 18.44 15.18
C GLU A 131 -19.39 19.51 15.37
N CYS A 132 -20.65 19.14 15.14
CA CYS A 132 -21.77 19.98 15.52
C CYS A 132 -21.72 20.16 17.05
N ILE A 133 -21.20 21.30 17.49
CA ILE A 133 -21.42 21.77 18.86
C ILE A 133 -22.91 22.07 18.95
N THR A 134 -23.70 21.11 19.46
CA THR A 134 -25.03 21.40 19.96
C THR A 134 -24.89 22.34 21.13
N ILE A 135 -25.09 23.63 20.89
CA ILE A 135 -25.37 24.59 21.94
C ILE A 135 -26.76 24.22 22.46
N ALA A 136 -26.81 23.60 23.64
CA ALA A 136 -28.05 23.40 24.34
C ALA A 136 -28.56 24.76 24.82
N ASP A 137 -29.81 25.09 24.47
CA ASP A 137 -30.54 26.27 24.93
C ASP A 137 -30.77 26.26 26.45
#